data_AF-A0A9E2EIN2-F1
#
_entry.id   AF-A0A9E2EIN2-F1
#
_cell.length_a   1.000
_cell.length_b   1.000
_cell.length_c   1.000
_cell.angle_alpha   90.00
_cell.angle_beta   90.00
_cell.angle_gamma   90.00
#
_symmetry.space_group_name_H-M   'P 1'
#
loop_
_entity.id
_entity.type
_entity.pdbx_description
1 polymer ?
#
loop_
_entity_poly.entity_id
_entity_poly.type
_entity_poly.pdbx_seq_one_letter_code
_entity_poly.pdbx_strand_id
1 'polypeptide(L)'
;PKGIVDMGCGNGAFLEHIFEVIELRTKRGEMLEEYPLFLVGADYNEAALKVTRKNLIKSDIWAKVIFGDIGRPDLLAADLKENYRIELGDLLNVRTFLDHNRIWEFPQVKTEDRVSKSTGAFAHRGEKLSNNMVEDNLLEHFKKWAPYVKQFGLLVIELHTIPPNLTAQNIGKSAATAYDATHGFSDQYIVEVEVFNHIAAEAGLFPVEKYFSKFPNSDLATVSINLLKGK
;
A
#
# COMPACT_ATOMS: atom_id res chain seq x y z
N PRO A 1 -13.15 -11.62 5.82
CA PRO A 1 -11.76 -12.12 5.76
C PRO A 1 -11.50 -13.08 6.92
N LYS A 2 -10.62 -14.07 6.73
CA LYS A 2 -10.14 -14.97 7.81
C LYS A 2 -9.15 -14.27 8.74
N GLY A 3 -8.53 -13.21 8.26
CA GLY A 3 -7.51 -12.47 8.99
C GLY A 3 -7.01 -11.25 8.21
N ILE A 4 -5.88 -10.72 8.64
CA ILE A 4 -5.28 -9.49 8.13
C ILE A 4 -3.79 -9.73 7.90
N VAL A 5 -3.29 -9.20 6.79
CA VAL A 5 -1.86 -9.16 6.47
C VAL A 5 -1.44 -7.73 6.22
N ASP A 6 -0.46 -7.27 7.00
CA ASP A 6 0.16 -5.96 6.89
C ASP A 6 1.53 -6.09 6.19
N MET A 7 1.62 -5.60 4.95
CA MET A 7 2.86 -5.60 4.17
C MET A 7 3.64 -4.30 4.41
N GLY A 8 4.91 -4.44 4.82
CA GLY A 8 5.72 -3.35 5.37
C GLY A 8 5.31 -3.01 6.80
N CYS A 9 5.15 -4.03 7.64
CA CYS A 9 4.59 -3.86 8.98
C CYS A 9 5.46 -3.00 9.93
N GLY A 10 6.73 -2.77 9.61
CA GLY A 10 7.60 -1.85 10.34
C GLY A 10 7.76 -2.25 11.81
N ASN A 11 7.11 -1.51 12.71
CA ASN A 11 7.13 -1.80 14.15
C ASN A 11 5.88 -2.54 14.65
N GLY A 12 4.93 -2.88 13.78
CA GLY A 12 3.69 -3.58 14.09
C GLY A 12 2.55 -2.71 14.63
N ALA A 13 2.75 -1.40 14.79
CA ALA A 13 1.77 -0.52 15.44
C ALA A 13 0.44 -0.44 14.68
N PHE A 14 0.47 -0.51 13.34
CA PHE A 14 -0.77 -0.49 12.56
C PHE A 14 -1.55 -1.79 12.70
N LEU A 15 -0.86 -2.95 12.66
CA LEU A 15 -1.49 -4.25 12.89
C LEU A 15 -2.09 -4.36 14.31
N GLU A 16 -1.38 -3.85 15.32
CA GLU A 16 -1.88 -3.71 16.70
C GLU A 16 -3.15 -2.86 16.73
N HIS A 17 -3.12 -1.66 16.15
CA HIS A 17 -4.27 -0.78 16.10
C HIS A 17 -5.49 -1.42 15.41
N ILE A 18 -5.28 -2.12 14.29
CA ILE A 18 -6.37 -2.81 13.59
C ILE A 18 -6.97 -3.90 14.47
N PHE A 19 -6.14 -4.70 15.15
CA PHE A 19 -6.63 -5.74 16.04
C PHE A 19 -7.48 -5.16 17.18
N GLU A 20 -7.00 -4.12 17.87
CA GLU A 20 -7.74 -3.44 18.93
C GLU A 20 -9.09 -2.89 18.44
N VAL A 21 -9.13 -2.28 17.25
CA VAL A 21 -10.38 -1.79 16.66
C VAL A 21 -11.35 -2.94 16.40
N ILE A 22 -10.87 -4.07 15.88
CA ILE A 22 -11.74 -5.23 15.60
C ILE A 22 -12.26 -5.84 16.90
N GLU A 23 -11.37 -6.06 17.86
CA GLU A 23 -11.69 -6.64 19.17
C GLU A 23 -12.73 -5.79 19.92
N LEU A 24 -12.53 -4.48 19.96
CA LEU A 24 -13.34 -3.61 20.82
C LEU A 24 -14.56 -2.98 20.14
N ARG A 25 -14.57 -2.88 18.79
CA ARG A 25 -15.55 -2.04 18.07
C ARG A 25 -16.29 -2.76 16.95
N THR A 26 -16.17 -4.08 16.84
CA THR A 26 -16.87 -4.84 15.80
C THR A 26 -17.52 -6.09 16.33
N LYS A 27 -18.53 -6.58 15.60
CA LYS A 27 -19.19 -7.86 15.91
C LYS A 27 -18.22 -9.05 15.89
N ARG A 28 -17.14 -8.96 15.11
CA ARG A 28 -16.11 -10.02 15.05
C ARG A 28 -15.33 -10.12 16.36
N GLY A 29 -15.13 -9.00 17.06
CA GLY A 29 -14.48 -8.96 18.38
C GLY A 29 -15.21 -9.79 19.43
N GLU A 30 -16.54 -9.77 19.42
CA GLU A 30 -17.39 -10.60 20.30
C GLU A 30 -17.31 -12.11 20.00
N MET A 31 -16.64 -12.51 18.92
CA MET A 31 -16.66 -13.87 18.37
C MET A 31 -15.25 -14.42 18.09
N LEU A 32 -14.20 -13.82 18.67
CA LEU A 32 -12.81 -14.21 18.39
C LEU A 32 -12.46 -15.63 18.87
N GLU A 33 -13.15 -16.15 19.87
CA GLU A 33 -12.96 -17.54 20.34
C GLU A 33 -13.42 -18.57 19.29
N GLU A 34 -14.59 -18.34 18.67
CA GLU A 34 -15.15 -19.24 17.65
C GLU A 34 -14.57 -18.95 16.25
N TYR A 35 -14.29 -17.68 15.96
CA TYR A 35 -13.76 -17.20 14.69
C TYR A 35 -12.48 -16.37 14.93
N PRO A 36 -11.34 -17.00 15.23
CA PRO A 36 -10.09 -16.28 15.48
C PRO A 36 -9.62 -15.50 14.24
N LEU A 37 -8.87 -14.42 14.47
CA LEU A 37 -8.22 -13.66 13.39
C LEU A 37 -6.83 -14.22 13.13
N PHE A 38 -6.53 -14.52 11.87
CA PHE A 38 -5.17 -14.82 11.45
C PHE A 38 -4.42 -13.53 11.12
N LEU A 39 -3.56 -13.07 12.03
CA LEU A 39 -2.79 -11.84 11.84
C LEU A 39 -1.39 -12.14 11.28
N VAL A 40 -0.97 -11.32 10.31
CA VAL A 40 0.35 -11.43 9.69
C VAL A 40 0.99 -10.03 9.59
N GLY A 41 2.18 -9.87 10.14
CA GLY A 41 3.09 -8.78 9.80
C GLY A 41 4.14 -9.28 8.83
N ALA A 42 4.25 -8.65 7.66
CA ALA A 42 5.24 -8.98 6.64
C ALA A 42 6.14 -7.77 6.40
N ASP A 43 7.45 -7.98 6.35
CA ASP A 43 8.43 -6.92 6.07
C ASP A 43 9.68 -7.52 5.43
N TYR A 44 10.32 -6.76 4.54
CA TYR A 44 11.56 -7.19 3.89
C TYR A 44 12.77 -6.97 4.80
N ASN A 45 12.62 -6.14 5.84
CA ASN A 45 13.66 -5.79 6.79
C ASN A 45 13.60 -6.65 8.05
N GLU A 46 14.64 -7.45 8.31
CA GLU A 46 14.69 -8.32 9.49
C GLU A 46 14.64 -7.58 10.83
N ALA A 47 15.17 -6.34 10.91
CA ALA A 47 15.10 -5.56 12.13
C ALA A 47 13.66 -5.11 12.42
N ALA A 48 12.91 -4.72 11.38
CA ALA A 48 11.48 -4.44 11.49
C ALA A 48 10.70 -5.66 12.00
N LEU A 49 10.98 -6.85 11.46
CA LEU A 49 10.37 -8.10 11.93
C LEU A 49 10.66 -8.38 13.42
N LYS A 50 11.89 -8.16 13.87
CA LYS A 50 12.27 -8.32 15.29
C LYS A 50 11.52 -7.34 16.20
N VAL A 51 11.40 -6.08 15.78
CA VAL A 51 10.66 -5.05 16.53
C VAL A 51 9.17 -5.36 16.55
N THR A 52 8.58 -5.70 15.40
CA THR A 52 7.18 -6.10 15.27
C THR A 52 6.85 -7.26 16.20
N ARG A 53 7.64 -8.34 16.20
CA ARG A 53 7.44 -9.47 17.13
C ARG A 53 7.44 -9.03 18.59
N LYS A 54 8.42 -8.21 18.98
CA LYS A 54 8.54 -7.73 20.37
C LYS A 54 7.32 -6.90 20.78
N ASN A 55 6.85 -6.01 19.92
CA ASN A 55 5.72 -5.14 20.22
C ASN A 55 4.40 -5.92 20.30
N LEU A 56 4.13 -6.80 19.33
CA LEU A 56 2.91 -7.61 19.34
C LEU A 56 2.86 -8.56 20.56
N ILE A 57 3.99 -9.17 20.95
CA ILE A 57 4.07 -9.96 22.20
C ILE A 57 3.79 -9.10 23.42
N LYS A 58 4.34 -7.88 23.48
CA LYS A 58 4.12 -6.96 24.60
C LYS A 58 2.66 -6.54 24.72
N SER A 59 1.94 -6.47 23.61
CA SER A 59 0.52 -6.13 23.54
C SER A 59 -0.41 -7.35 23.60
N ASP A 60 0.15 -8.54 23.87
CA ASP A 60 -0.58 -9.82 23.96
C ASP A 60 -1.34 -10.21 22.66
N ILE A 61 -0.80 -9.78 21.51
CA ILE A 61 -1.37 -10.05 20.18
C ILE A 61 -0.60 -11.20 19.52
N TRP A 62 -1.32 -12.27 19.18
CA TRP A 62 -0.75 -13.39 18.44
C TRP A 62 -0.81 -13.15 16.92
N ALA A 63 0.37 -12.96 16.31
CA ALA A 63 0.52 -12.81 14.87
C ALA A 63 1.69 -13.63 14.31
N LYS A 64 1.61 -13.98 13.03
CA LYS A 64 2.76 -14.46 12.26
C LYS A 64 3.57 -13.27 11.80
N VAL A 65 4.89 -13.32 11.98
CA VAL A 65 5.78 -12.26 11.53
C VAL A 65 6.81 -12.87 10.59
N ILE A 66 6.66 -12.60 9.30
CA ILE A 66 7.35 -13.29 8.21
C ILE A 66 8.07 -12.31 7.28
N PHE A 67 9.03 -12.81 6.53
CA PHE A 67 9.64 -12.01 5.47
C PHE A 67 8.62 -11.76 4.36
N GLY A 68 8.60 -10.54 3.81
CA GLY A 68 7.76 -10.22 2.66
C GLY A 68 8.27 -9.00 1.90
N ASP A 69 8.25 -9.08 0.59
CA ASP A 69 8.59 -7.97 -0.31
C ASP A 69 7.34 -7.51 -1.04
N ILE A 70 7.06 -6.21 -1.01
CA ILE A 70 5.89 -5.62 -1.67
C ILE A 70 5.90 -5.87 -3.20
N GLY A 71 7.07 -6.04 -3.80
CA GLY A 71 7.21 -6.36 -5.23
C GLY A 71 6.95 -7.82 -5.57
N ARG A 72 6.85 -8.71 -4.56
CA ARG A 72 6.73 -10.17 -4.71
C ARG A 72 5.57 -10.77 -3.90
N PRO A 73 4.31 -10.37 -4.18
CA PRO A 73 3.14 -10.95 -3.51
C PRO A 73 2.96 -12.45 -3.80
N ASP A 74 3.54 -12.95 -4.89
CA ASP A 74 3.58 -14.37 -5.22
C ASP A 74 4.34 -15.20 -4.17
N LEU A 75 5.48 -14.69 -3.69
CA LEU A 75 6.28 -15.34 -2.65
C LEU A 75 5.57 -15.31 -1.30
N LEU A 76 4.97 -14.16 -0.95
CA LEU A 76 4.15 -14.04 0.25
C LEU A 76 2.98 -15.04 0.23
N ALA A 77 2.29 -15.16 -0.90
CA ALA A 77 1.16 -16.08 -1.03
C ALA A 77 1.60 -17.55 -0.92
N ALA A 78 2.74 -17.91 -1.52
CA ALA A 78 3.31 -19.26 -1.40
C ALA A 78 3.68 -19.57 0.06
N ASP A 79 4.38 -18.66 0.75
CA ASP A 79 4.80 -18.83 2.15
C ASP A 79 3.59 -19.04 3.08
N LEU A 80 2.55 -18.22 2.92
CA LEU A 80 1.31 -18.35 3.70
C LEU A 80 0.61 -19.68 3.48
N LYS A 81 0.58 -20.15 2.23
CA LYS A 81 -0.07 -21.40 1.86
C LYS A 81 0.71 -22.62 2.38
N GLU A 82 2.03 -22.63 2.21
CA GLU A 82 2.89 -23.74 2.60
C GLU A 82 2.99 -23.88 4.13
N ASN A 83 3.25 -22.78 4.83
CA ASN A 83 3.55 -22.80 6.26
C ASN A 83 2.30 -22.70 7.15
N TYR A 84 1.22 -22.11 6.66
CA TYR A 84 0.02 -21.85 7.47
C TYR A 84 -1.28 -22.32 6.83
N ARG A 85 -1.25 -22.89 5.62
CA ARG A 85 -2.43 -23.36 4.89
C ARG A 85 -3.49 -22.28 4.72
N ILE A 86 -3.05 -21.03 4.54
CA ILE A 86 -3.90 -19.87 4.30
C ILE A 86 -3.58 -19.28 2.94
N GLU A 87 -4.62 -19.04 2.16
CA GLU A 87 -4.52 -18.31 0.90
C GLU A 87 -4.41 -16.81 1.21
N LEU A 88 -3.48 -16.09 0.56
CA LEU A 88 -3.37 -14.64 0.71
C LEU A 88 -4.69 -13.92 0.37
N GLY A 89 -5.45 -14.47 -0.58
CA GLY A 89 -6.77 -14.00 -0.97
C GLY A 89 -7.87 -14.12 0.09
N ASP A 90 -7.66 -14.93 1.13
CA ASP A 90 -8.59 -15.06 2.26
C ASP A 90 -8.42 -13.94 3.31
N LEU A 91 -7.36 -13.14 3.20
CA LEU A 91 -7.01 -12.08 4.13
C LEU A 91 -7.40 -10.70 3.58
N LEU A 92 -7.75 -9.80 4.49
CA LEU A 92 -7.71 -8.37 4.15
C LEU A 92 -6.24 -7.97 4.07
N ASN A 93 -5.82 -7.47 2.92
CA ASN A 93 -4.45 -6.99 2.74
C ASN A 93 -4.42 -5.52 3.12
N VAL A 94 -3.43 -5.12 3.92
CA VAL A 94 -3.25 -3.74 4.35
C VAL A 94 -1.79 -3.32 4.16
N ARG A 95 -1.57 -2.03 3.92
CA ARG A 95 -0.23 -1.41 3.92
C ARG A 95 -0.34 0.10 4.01
N THR A 96 0.67 0.73 4.59
CA THR A 96 0.72 2.18 4.76
C THR A 96 2.03 2.75 4.24
N PHE A 97 1.94 3.73 3.35
CA PHE A 97 3.06 4.50 2.82
C PHE A 97 4.19 3.64 2.24
N LEU A 98 3.84 2.72 1.33
CA LEU A 98 4.80 1.71 0.86
C LEU A 98 4.84 1.53 -0.66
N ASP A 99 3.73 1.69 -1.39
CA ASP A 99 3.73 1.46 -2.83
C ASP A 99 4.67 2.45 -3.54
N HIS A 100 4.73 3.71 -3.09
CA HIS A 100 5.66 4.71 -3.64
C HIS A 100 7.14 4.37 -3.41
N ASN A 101 7.47 3.59 -2.39
CA ASN A 101 8.83 3.20 -2.00
C ASN A 101 9.17 1.75 -2.42
N ARG A 102 8.37 1.16 -3.33
CA ARG A 102 8.70 -0.15 -3.92
C ARG A 102 10.02 -0.06 -4.68
N ILE A 103 10.76 -1.17 -4.72
CA ILE A 103 11.96 -1.27 -5.56
C ILE A 103 11.53 -1.08 -7.02
N TRP A 104 12.21 -0.16 -7.71
CA TRP A 104 11.94 0.11 -9.11
C TRP A 104 12.34 -1.07 -10.00
N GLU A 105 11.43 -1.44 -10.89
CA GLU A 105 11.65 -2.41 -11.96
C GLU A 105 11.21 -1.77 -13.28
N PHE A 106 11.96 -1.96 -14.37
CA PHE A 106 11.49 -1.45 -15.65
C PHE A 106 10.24 -2.24 -16.09
N PRO A 107 9.16 -1.55 -16.51
CA PRO A 107 7.95 -2.23 -16.93
C PRO A 107 8.25 -3.10 -18.16
N GLN A 108 7.79 -4.34 -18.12
CA GLN A 108 7.95 -5.30 -19.22
C GLN A 108 6.97 -5.02 -20.36
N VAL A 109 5.79 -4.47 -20.03
CA VAL A 109 4.73 -4.11 -20.94
C VAL A 109 4.58 -2.59 -20.93
N LYS A 110 4.74 -1.98 -22.12
CA LYS A 110 4.45 -0.57 -22.33
C LYS A 110 3.07 -0.43 -22.96
N THR A 111 2.24 0.44 -22.39
CA THR A 111 0.92 0.72 -22.95
C THR A 111 1.09 1.67 -24.14
N GLU A 112 0.87 1.19 -25.37
CA GLU A 112 1.22 1.91 -26.61
C GLU A 112 0.68 3.35 -26.67
N ASP A 113 -0.58 3.55 -26.31
CA ASP A 113 -1.26 4.85 -26.38
C ASP A 113 -1.39 5.55 -25.02
N ARG A 114 -0.57 5.19 -24.03
CA ARG A 114 -0.65 5.84 -22.71
C ARG A 114 -0.28 7.31 -22.83
N VAL A 115 -1.19 8.15 -22.37
CA VAL A 115 -0.94 9.58 -22.14
C VAL A 115 -1.10 9.82 -20.65
N SER A 116 0.03 9.86 -19.95
CA SER A 116 0.07 10.12 -18.51
C SER A 116 -0.65 11.42 -18.16
N LYS A 117 -1.46 11.35 -17.10
CA LYS A 117 -2.06 12.54 -16.49
C LYS A 117 -1.21 13.08 -15.33
N SER A 118 -0.20 12.32 -14.89
CA SER A 118 0.73 12.80 -13.89
C SER A 118 1.53 13.98 -14.42
N THR A 119 1.67 14.98 -13.56
CA THR A 119 2.53 16.16 -13.70
C THR A 119 3.81 16.05 -12.86
N GLY A 120 3.99 14.92 -12.16
CA GLY A 120 5.18 14.62 -11.39
C GLY A 120 6.45 14.56 -12.24
N ALA A 121 7.60 14.68 -11.57
CA ALA A 121 8.91 14.53 -12.16
C ALA A 121 9.64 13.36 -11.49
N PHE A 122 10.06 12.38 -12.28
CA PHE A 122 10.60 11.12 -11.76
C PHE A 122 11.99 10.86 -12.32
N ALA A 123 12.83 10.26 -11.47
CA ALA A 123 14.13 9.76 -11.85
C ALA A 123 14.40 8.41 -11.17
N HIS A 124 15.30 7.64 -11.75
CA HIS A 124 15.86 6.47 -11.11
C HIS A 124 17.37 6.49 -11.32
N ARG A 125 18.15 6.52 -10.23
CA ARG A 125 19.63 6.55 -10.28
C ARG A 125 20.19 7.68 -11.16
N GLY A 126 19.57 8.85 -11.08
CA GLY A 126 19.98 10.04 -11.83
C GLY A 126 19.46 10.12 -13.27
N GLU A 127 18.82 9.07 -13.78
CA GLU A 127 18.21 9.07 -15.12
C GLU A 127 16.75 9.48 -15.04
N LYS A 128 16.35 10.41 -15.91
CA LYS A 128 14.96 10.87 -16.00
C LYS A 128 14.05 9.74 -16.50
N LEU A 129 12.93 9.53 -15.81
CA LEU A 129 11.87 8.63 -16.25
C LEU A 129 10.73 9.42 -16.92
N SER A 130 10.06 8.79 -17.90
CA SER A 130 8.81 9.35 -18.43
C SER A 130 7.65 8.99 -17.52
N ASN A 131 6.67 9.88 -17.40
CA ASN A 131 5.52 9.64 -16.53
C ASN A 131 4.70 8.41 -17.01
N ASN A 132 4.62 8.19 -18.33
CA ASN A 132 4.06 6.96 -18.90
C ASN A 132 4.74 5.69 -18.37
N MET A 133 6.07 5.70 -18.24
CA MET A 133 6.82 4.54 -17.73
C MET A 133 6.57 4.30 -16.24
N VAL A 134 6.42 5.37 -15.45
CA VAL A 134 6.08 5.28 -14.02
C VAL A 134 4.68 4.74 -13.82
N GLU A 135 3.71 5.18 -14.63
CA GLU A 135 2.35 4.65 -14.65
C GLU A 135 2.31 3.18 -15.09
N ASP A 136 3.05 2.77 -16.14
CA ASP A 136 3.15 1.36 -16.56
C ASP A 136 3.80 0.48 -15.48
N ASN A 137 4.85 0.97 -14.81
CA ASN A 137 5.45 0.27 -13.67
C ASN A 137 4.46 0.11 -12.51
N LEU A 138 3.70 1.16 -12.17
CA LEU A 138 2.66 1.10 -11.14
C LEU A 138 1.54 0.13 -11.53
N LEU A 139 1.18 0.08 -12.82
CA LEU A 139 0.18 -0.85 -13.35
C LEU A 139 0.62 -2.30 -13.18
N GLU A 140 1.87 -2.63 -13.54
CA GLU A 140 2.41 -3.97 -13.36
C GLU A 140 2.46 -4.36 -11.89
N HIS A 141 2.87 -3.44 -11.01
CA HIS A 141 2.83 -3.64 -9.57
C HIS A 141 1.43 -4.00 -9.07
N PHE A 142 0.40 -3.23 -9.43
CA PHE A 142 -0.96 -3.58 -9.04
C PHE A 142 -1.46 -4.87 -9.67
N LYS A 143 -1.07 -5.20 -10.91
CA LYS A 143 -1.41 -6.48 -11.55
C LYS A 143 -0.82 -7.67 -10.80
N LYS A 144 0.38 -7.55 -10.20
CA LYS A 144 0.95 -8.60 -9.34
C LYS A 144 0.08 -8.83 -8.09
N TRP A 145 -0.46 -7.76 -7.50
CA TRP A 145 -1.31 -7.84 -6.31
C TRP A 145 -2.76 -8.22 -6.58
N ALA A 146 -3.30 -7.86 -7.75
CA ALA A 146 -4.72 -7.98 -8.07
C ALA A 146 -5.32 -9.38 -7.82
N PRO A 147 -4.65 -10.52 -8.17
CA PRO A 147 -5.18 -11.85 -7.88
C PRO A 147 -5.48 -12.11 -6.40
N TYR A 148 -4.73 -11.47 -5.50
CA TYR A 148 -4.79 -11.71 -4.06
C TYR A 148 -5.69 -10.73 -3.31
N VAL A 149 -6.04 -9.59 -3.89
CA VAL A 149 -6.78 -8.53 -3.17
C VAL A 149 -8.18 -8.29 -3.72
N LYS A 150 -8.60 -9.00 -4.78
CA LYS A 150 -9.93 -8.83 -5.39
C LYS A 150 -11.10 -9.12 -4.44
N GLN A 151 -10.98 -10.10 -3.54
CA GLN A 151 -12.10 -10.59 -2.72
C GLN A 151 -12.36 -9.76 -1.46
N PHE A 152 -11.35 -9.57 -0.59
CA PHE A 152 -11.50 -8.80 0.65
C PHE A 152 -10.93 -7.39 0.56
N GLY A 153 -10.16 -7.09 -0.49
CA GLY A 153 -9.62 -5.77 -0.76
C GLY A 153 -8.19 -5.58 -0.29
N LEU A 154 -7.66 -4.43 -0.66
CA LEU A 154 -6.41 -3.84 -0.23
C LEU A 154 -6.73 -2.50 0.44
N LEU A 155 -6.60 -2.43 1.77
CA LEU A 155 -6.66 -1.17 2.51
C LEU A 155 -5.28 -0.51 2.44
N VAL A 156 -5.16 0.55 1.66
CA VAL A 156 -3.91 1.27 1.45
C VAL A 156 -4.04 2.71 1.92
N ILE A 157 -3.08 3.13 2.74
CA ILE A 157 -2.83 4.55 3.04
C ILE A 157 -1.61 4.94 2.23
N GLU A 158 -1.70 5.96 1.38
CA GLU A 158 -0.60 6.29 0.48
C GLU A 158 -0.27 7.79 0.44
N LEU A 159 1.00 8.09 0.18
CA LEU A 159 1.57 9.42 -0.03
C LEU A 159 1.50 9.79 -1.52
N HIS A 160 1.16 11.05 -1.78
CA HIS A 160 0.95 11.60 -3.11
C HIS A 160 1.63 12.96 -3.29
N THR A 161 1.93 13.27 -4.54
CA THR A 161 2.29 14.61 -4.99
C THR A 161 1.04 15.38 -5.45
N ILE A 162 1.19 16.68 -5.72
CA ILE A 162 0.17 17.54 -6.33
C ILE A 162 0.79 18.33 -7.49
N PRO A 163 -0.02 18.82 -8.44
CA PRO A 163 0.47 19.58 -9.58
C PRO A 163 1.40 20.76 -9.21
N PRO A 164 2.52 20.97 -9.93
CA PRO A 164 3.51 22.00 -9.59
C PRO A 164 2.94 23.42 -9.50
N ASN A 165 1.90 23.75 -10.28
CA ASN A 165 1.21 25.04 -10.19
C ASN A 165 0.46 25.19 -8.86
N LEU A 166 -0.16 24.12 -8.34
CA LEU A 166 -0.80 24.12 -7.02
C LEU A 166 0.25 24.17 -5.92
N THR A 167 1.34 23.42 -6.04
CA THR A 167 2.48 23.47 -5.11
C THR A 167 3.04 24.89 -5.00
N ALA A 168 3.29 25.55 -6.14
CA ALA A 168 3.84 26.91 -6.18
C ALA A 168 2.91 27.95 -5.52
N GLN A 169 1.59 27.80 -5.64
CA GLN A 169 0.61 28.69 -5.01
C GLN A 169 0.46 28.44 -3.49
N ASN A 170 0.94 27.30 -2.98
CA ASN A 170 0.73 26.84 -1.61
C ASN A 170 2.04 26.53 -0.87
N ILE A 171 3.13 27.21 -1.25
CA ILE A 171 4.42 27.11 -0.56
C ILE A 171 4.24 27.44 0.93
N GLY A 172 4.77 26.59 1.80
CA GLY A 172 4.63 26.70 3.25
C GLY A 172 3.26 26.29 3.81
N LYS A 173 2.29 25.97 2.95
CA LYS A 173 0.95 25.45 3.32
C LYS A 173 0.76 23.98 2.95
N SER A 174 1.57 23.47 2.03
CA SER A 174 1.63 22.07 1.64
C SER A 174 3.04 21.51 1.86
N ALA A 175 3.12 20.23 2.22
CA ALA A 175 4.38 19.50 2.31
C ALA A 175 4.92 19.04 0.93
N ALA A 176 4.13 19.21 -0.15
CA ALA A 176 4.46 18.71 -1.49
C ALA A 176 5.86 19.14 -1.95
N THR A 177 6.26 20.41 -1.77
CA THR A 177 7.63 20.85 -2.16
C THR A 177 8.73 20.02 -1.48
N ALA A 178 8.58 19.74 -0.18
CA ALA A 178 9.56 18.96 0.55
C ALA A 178 9.49 17.48 0.15
N TYR A 179 8.28 16.92 0.02
CA TYR A 179 8.07 15.53 -0.35
C TYR A 179 8.57 15.22 -1.75
N ASP A 180 8.21 16.04 -2.75
CA ASP A 180 8.65 15.87 -4.13
C ASP A 180 10.18 15.88 -4.22
N ALA A 181 10.84 16.77 -3.49
CA ALA A 181 12.29 16.83 -3.45
C ALA A 181 12.89 15.59 -2.77
N THR A 182 12.50 15.28 -1.53
CA THR A 182 13.13 14.18 -0.79
C THR A 182 12.86 12.82 -1.39
N HIS A 183 11.65 12.56 -1.89
CA HIS A 183 11.26 11.30 -2.52
C HIS A 183 11.86 11.19 -3.92
N GLY A 184 11.81 12.27 -4.71
CA GLY A 184 12.43 12.31 -6.04
C GLY A 184 13.95 12.10 -6.00
N PHE A 185 14.65 12.65 -5.00
CA PHE A 185 16.10 12.44 -4.82
C PHE A 185 16.47 11.06 -4.26
N SER A 186 15.50 10.28 -3.75
CA SER A 186 15.76 8.98 -3.12
C SER A 186 15.12 7.81 -3.88
N ASP A 187 14.90 7.97 -5.19
CA ASP A 187 14.32 6.94 -6.07
C ASP A 187 12.95 6.43 -5.59
N GLN A 188 12.08 7.34 -5.13
CA GLN A 188 10.71 7.05 -4.70
C GLN A 188 9.68 7.72 -5.63
N TYR A 189 8.55 7.05 -5.84
CA TYR A 189 7.62 7.32 -6.95
C TYR A 189 6.22 7.69 -6.44
N ILE A 190 6.09 8.91 -5.91
CA ILE A 190 4.79 9.46 -5.49
C ILE A 190 4.05 10.06 -6.69
N VAL A 191 2.84 9.57 -6.97
CA VAL A 191 1.97 10.09 -8.04
C VAL A 191 0.75 10.77 -7.42
N GLU A 192 0.06 11.60 -8.19
CA GLU A 192 -1.19 12.24 -7.78
C GLU A 192 -2.27 11.21 -7.43
N VAL A 193 -3.20 11.57 -6.53
CA VAL A 193 -4.26 10.68 -6.05
C VAL A 193 -5.09 10.10 -7.20
N GLU A 194 -5.46 10.95 -8.16
CA GLU A 194 -6.25 10.57 -9.33
C GLU A 194 -5.49 9.61 -10.24
N VAL A 195 -4.17 9.79 -10.38
CA VAL A 195 -3.30 8.90 -11.15
C VAL A 195 -3.20 7.54 -10.45
N PHE A 196 -2.93 7.51 -9.15
CA PHE A 196 -2.87 6.28 -8.37
C PHE A 196 -4.14 5.44 -8.51
N ASN A 197 -5.30 6.07 -8.32
CA ASN A 197 -6.61 5.41 -8.42
C ASN A 197 -6.95 4.99 -9.86
N HIS A 198 -6.55 5.78 -10.87
CA HIS A 198 -6.71 5.43 -12.27
C HIS A 198 -5.91 4.17 -12.63
N ILE A 199 -4.64 4.11 -12.25
CA ILE A 199 -3.78 2.96 -12.52
C ILE A 199 -4.23 1.71 -11.76
N ALA A 200 -4.68 1.86 -10.50
CA ALA A 200 -5.30 0.76 -9.77
C ALA A 200 -6.54 0.21 -10.52
N ALA A 201 -7.39 1.09 -11.04
CA ALA A 201 -8.58 0.71 -11.80
C ALA A 201 -8.24 -0.04 -13.10
N GLU A 202 -7.17 0.34 -13.78
CA GLU A 202 -6.63 -0.40 -14.94
C GLU A 202 -6.19 -1.83 -14.58
N ALA A 203 -5.70 -2.06 -13.37
CA ALA A 203 -5.41 -3.40 -12.84
C ALA A 203 -6.67 -4.17 -12.37
N GLY A 204 -7.86 -3.56 -12.48
CA GLY A 204 -9.13 -4.13 -12.03
C GLY A 204 -9.37 -3.96 -10.53
N LEU A 205 -8.72 -2.99 -9.88
CA LEU A 205 -8.87 -2.67 -8.47
C LEU A 205 -9.46 -1.26 -8.32
N PHE A 206 -10.66 -1.17 -7.74
CA PHE A 206 -11.41 0.08 -7.66
C PHE A 206 -11.52 0.54 -6.21
N PRO A 207 -11.35 1.85 -5.93
CA PRO A 207 -11.66 2.40 -4.61
C PRO A 207 -13.12 2.17 -4.25
N VAL A 208 -13.38 1.66 -3.05
CA VAL A 208 -14.73 1.63 -2.47
C VAL A 208 -15.06 3.04 -1.98
N GLU A 209 -15.91 3.75 -2.72
CA GLU A 209 -16.23 5.18 -2.52
C GLU A 209 -16.56 5.54 -1.07
N LYS A 210 -17.35 4.71 -0.38
CA LYS A 210 -17.72 4.90 1.03
C LYS A 210 -16.52 5.04 1.97
N TYR A 211 -15.42 4.37 1.66
CA TYR A 211 -14.23 4.31 2.52
C TYR A 211 -13.07 5.18 1.99
N PHE A 212 -13.22 5.76 0.80
CA PHE A 212 -12.20 6.63 0.24
C PHE A 212 -12.11 7.93 1.04
N SER A 213 -10.90 8.35 1.39
CA SER A 213 -10.65 9.63 2.05
C SER A 213 -9.33 10.21 1.55
N LYS A 214 -9.22 11.54 1.49
CA LYS A 214 -7.99 12.24 1.11
C LYS A 214 -7.69 13.40 2.04
N PHE A 215 -6.41 13.69 2.27
CA PHE A 215 -5.95 14.63 3.27
C PHE A 215 -4.87 15.57 2.71
N PRO A 216 -5.08 16.89 2.80
CA PRO A 216 -6.36 17.55 3.10
C PRO A 216 -7.48 17.13 2.13
N ASN A 217 -8.74 17.26 2.53
CA ASN A 217 -9.88 16.93 1.67
C ASN A 217 -10.11 18.03 0.61
N SER A 218 -9.17 18.19 -0.30
CA SER A 218 -9.14 19.18 -1.38
C SER A 218 -8.19 18.72 -2.50
N ASP A 219 -7.91 19.60 -3.46
CA ASP A 219 -6.93 19.37 -4.53
C ASP A 219 -5.47 19.49 -4.03
N LEU A 220 -5.27 19.78 -2.74
CA LEU A 220 -3.96 19.78 -2.09
C LEU A 220 -3.67 18.45 -1.38
N ALA A 221 -4.45 17.41 -1.63
CA ALA A 221 -4.31 16.12 -0.98
C ALA A 221 -2.95 15.49 -1.25
N THR A 222 -2.17 15.27 -0.20
CA THR A 222 -0.89 14.54 -0.27
C THR A 222 -0.98 13.16 0.38
N VAL A 223 -2.10 12.83 1.01
CA VAL A 223 -2.34 11.49 1.58
C VAL A 223 -3.73 11.01 1.18
N SER A 224 -3.86 9.73 0.84
CA SER A 224 -5.16 9.08 0.65
C SER A 224 -5.30 7.81 1.48
N ILE A 225 -6.54 7.45 1.77
CA ILE A 225 -6.94 6.16 2.33
C ILE A 225 -7.89 5.53 1.32
N ASN A 226 -7.52 4.37 0.78
CA ASN A 226 -8.33 3.62 -0.17
C ASN A 226 -8.58 2.21 0.37
N LEU A 227 -9.80 1.71 0.21
CA LEU A 227 -10.03 0.26 0.13
C LEU A 227 -10.19 -0.09 -1.34
N LEU A 228 -9.13 -0.62 -1.96
CA LEU A 228 -9.13 -1.06 -3.36
C LEU A 228 -9.66 -2.49 -3.45
N LYS A 229 -10.63 -2.75 -4.33
CA LYS A 229 -11.27 -4.07 -4.45
C LYS A 229 -11.57 -4.44 -5.91
N GLY A 230 -11.67 -5.73 -6.20
CA GLY A 230 -12.24 -6.20 -7.47
C GLY A 230 -13.70 -5.76 -7.62
N LYS A 231 -14.19 -5.73 -8.87
CA LYS A 231 -15.62 -5.55 -9.17
C LYS A 231 -16.47 -6.69 -8.62
#